data_AF-A0A944N3V4-F1
#
_entry.id   AF-A0A944N3V4-F1
#
_cell.length_a   1.000
_cell.length_b   1.000
_cell.length_c   1.000
_cell.angle_alpha   90.00
_cell.angle_beta   90.00
_cell.angle_gamma   90.00
#
_symmetry.space_group_name_H-M   'P 1'
#
loop_
_entity.id
_entity.type
_entity.pdbx_description
1 polymer ?
#
loop_
_entity_poly.entity_id
_entity_poly.type
_entity_poly.pdbx_seq_one_letter_code
_entity_poly.pdbx_strand_id
1 'polypeptide(L)'
;MFFKKKIIGQYPHEVLRKDWENVMDALFRNTIANNAKGVAIICNTNRQDPTDGAGTVQQELVYHIRKQRIDEVRKGLKKLDTAHFENIFKNYFDSSQKSLDFYRIKNILAKEIIVYPLVHGEDKKGLLVFDHPISDSNSVHLMQVIKDVLNNPEVQSAPPSEEEEEEEKEEKD
;
A
#
# COMPACT_ATOMS: atom_id res chain seq x y z
N MET A 1 -4.83 3.82 37.79
CA MET A 1 -4.89 2.64 36.90
C MET A 1 -5.57 3.08 35.62
N PHE A 2 -4.79 3.43 34.59
CA PHE A 2 -5.33 3.79 33.29
C PHE A 2 -5.58 2.51 32.51
N PHE A 3 -6.85 2.14 32.35
CA PHE A 3 -7.24 1.14 31.38
C PHE A 3 -6.95 1.70 29.99
N LYS A 4 -5.83 1.31 29.37
CA LYS A 4 -5.66 1.42 27.92
C LYS A 4 -6.81 0.62 27.31
N LYS A 5 -7.85 1.32 26.84
CA LYS A 5 -8.81 0.73 25.91
C LYS A 5 -7.97 0.24 24.73
N LYS A 6 -7.91 -1.08 24.60
CA LYS A 6 -7.45 -1.75 23.39
C LYS A 6 -8.45 -1.33 22.32
N ILE A 7 -8.10 -0.32 21.53
CA ILE A 7 -8.87 0.08 20.35
C ILE A 7 -8.68 -1.09 19.39
N ILE A 8 -9.63 -2.02 19.40
CA ILE A 8 -9.76 -3.03 18.37
C ILE A 8 -10.78 -2.45 17.39
N GLY A 9 -10.34 -2.09 16.17
CA GLY A 9 -11.22 -1.86 15.03
C GLY A 9 -11.96 -0.52 15.03
N GLN A 10 -11.26 0.62 15.16
CA GLN A 10 -11.90 1.93 14.98
C GLN A 10 -12.03 2.35 13.51
N TYR A 11 -11.26 1.71 12.63
CA TYR A 11 -11.18 2.05 11.22
C TYR A 11 -11.51 0.85 10.33
N PRO A 12 -12.39 0.99 9.33
CA PRO A 12 -12.83 -0.12 8.48
C PRO A 12 -11.69 -0.80 7.72
N HIS A 13 -10.53 -0.13 7.59
CA HIS A 13 -9.34 -0.62 6.88
C HIS A 13 -8.10 -0.73 7.79
N GLU A 14 -8.32 -1.03 9.07
CA GLU A 14 -7.25 -1.29 10.03
C GLU A 14 -6.57 -2.66 9.77
N VAL A 15 -5.25 -2.64 9.60
CA VAL A 15 -4.40 -3.83 9.47
C VAL A 15 -3.94 -4.22 10.86
N LEU A 16 -4.43 -5.34 11.39
CA LEU A 16 -4.09 -5.78 12.77
C LEU A 16 -2.74 -6.52 12.86
N ARG A 17 -2.23 -6.99 11.72
CA ARG A 17 -0.96 -7.69 11.60
C ARG A 17 0.23 -6.76 11.89
N LYS A 18 1.21 -7.24 12.65
CA LYS A 18 2.41 -6.49 13.03
C LYS A 18 3.48 -6.45 11.94
N ASP A 19 3.44 -7.39 11.00
CA ASP A 19 4.35 -7.48 9.85
C ASP A 19 3.87 -6.60 8.67
N TRP A 20 3.66 -5.31 8.96
CA TRP A 20 3.09 -4.33 8.04
C TRP A 20 3.75 -4.30 6.65
N GLU A 21 5.08 -4.34 6.56
CA GLU A 21 5.78 -4.33 5.26
C GLU A 21 5.52 -5.62 4.47
N ASN A 22 5.43 -6.77 5.16
CA ASN A 22 5.05 -8.04 4.52
C ASN A 22 3.60 -7.98 4.00
N VAL A 23 2.71 -7.28 4.70
CA VAL A 23 1.34 -7.00 4.23
C VAL A 23 1.37 -6.11 2.99
N MET A 24 2.12 -5.01 3.00
CA MET A 24 2.24 -4.11 1.85
C MET A 24 2.77 -4.86 0.61
N ASP A 25 3.79 -5.70 0.78
CA ASP A 25 4.35 -6.51 -0.31
C ASP A 25 3.34 -7.53 -0.85
N ALA A 26 2.61 -8.20 0.04
CA ALA A 26 1.57 -9.14 -0.36
C ALA A 26 0.44 -8.43 -1.11
N LEU A 27 0.00 -7.26 -0.64
CA LEU A 27 -1.01 -6.46 -1.34
C LEU A 27 -0.48 -5.98 -2.69
N PHE A 28 0.78 -5.56 -2.80
CA PHE A 28 1.36 -5.12 -4.06
C PHE A 28 1.32 -6.26 -5.09
N ARG A 29 1.78 -7.46 -4.71
CA ARG A 29 1.79 -8.64 -5.59
C ARG A 29 0.37 -9.04 -6.02
N ASN A 30 -0.58 -9.06 -5.08
CA ASN A 30 -1.92 -9.59 -5.33
C ASN A 30 -2.90 -8.58 -5.94
N THR A 31 -2.69 -7.27 -5.74
CA THR A 31 -3.64 -6.23 -6.16
C THR A 31 -3.08 -5.27 -7.20
N ILE A 32 -1.76 -5.02 -7.22
CA ILE A 32 -1.15 -4.01 -8.11
C ILE A 32 -0.42 -4.64 -9.29
N ALA A 33 0.56 -5.51 -9.01
CA ALA A 33 1.46 -6.05 -10.04
C ALA A 33 0.71 -6.83 -11.13
N ASN A 34 -0.31 -7.59 -10.73
CA ASN A 34 -1.06 -8.50 -11.58
C ASN A 34 -2.43 -7.96 -12.03
N ASN A 35 -2.79 -6.72 -11.68
CA ASN A 35 -4.07 -6.13 -12.05
C ASN A 35 -3.88 -5.08 -13.15
N ALA A 36 -4.66 -5.16 -14.23
CA ALA A 36 -4.62 -4.19 -15.33
C ALA A 36 -4.87 -2.74 -14.88
N LYS A 37 -5.65 -2.54 -13.82
CA LYS A 37 -5.95 -1.23 -13.20
C LYS A 37 -5.00 -0.86 -12.07
N GLY A 38 -4.14 -1.78 -11.62
CA GLY A 38 -3.16 -1.52 -10.55
C GLY A 38 -2.14 -0.47 -10.98
N VAL A 39 -1.96 0.55 -10.14
CA VAL A 39 -1.00 1.63 -10.35
C VAL A 39 0.18 1.50 -9.40
N ALA A 40 -0.08 1.61 -8.09
CA ALA A 40 0.95 1.68 -7.07
C ALA A 40 0.42 1.37 -5.67
N ILE A 41 1.33 1.12 -4.73
CA ILE A 41 1.12 1.36 -3.31
C ILE A 41 1.94 2.58 -2.90
N ILE A 42 1.34 3.48 -2.13
CA ILE A 42 2.03 4.62 -1.51
C ILE A 42 1.94 4.46 0.00
N CYS A 43 3.07 4.46 0.72
CA CYS A 43 3.10 4.31 2.17
C CYS A 43 4.06 5.31 2.82
N ASN A 44 3.86 5.56 4.11
CA ASN A 44 4.74 6.41 4.92
C ASN A 44 5.77 5.60 5.72
N THR A 45 5.96 4.33 5.37
CA THR A 45 6.88 3.40 6.03
C THR A 45 7.89 2.85 5.04
N ASN A 46 9.03 2.40 5.57
CA ASN A 46 10.00 1.63 4.82
C ASN A 46 10.70 0.63 5.75
N ARG A 47 11.19 -0.47 5.16
CA ARG A 47 12.09 -1.40 5.83
C ARG A 47 13.43 -0.74 6.13
N GLN A 48 13.98 -0.98 7.31
CA GLN A 48 15.38 -0.62 7.61
C GLN A 48 16.37 -1.65 7.07
N ASP A 49 15.96 -2.91 7.02
CA ASP A 49 16.72 -4.03 6.46
C ASP A 49 15.74 -5.12 5.95
N PRO A 50 16.20 -6.14 5.21
CA PRO A 50 15.29 -7.15 4.64
C PRO A 50 14.51 -7.97 5.67
N THR A 51 14.98 -8.05 6.92
CA THR A 51 14.32 -8.75 8.02
C THR A 51 13.32 -7.87 8.77
N ASP A 52 13.28 -6.57 8.50
CA ASP A 52 12.32 -5.64 9.09
C ASP A 52 10.93 -5.83 8.45
N GLY A 53 10.12 -6.73 9.01
CA GLY A 53 8.73 -6.97 8.59
C GLY A 53 7.76 -5.90 9.01
N ALA A 54 8.09 -5.13 10.04
CA ALA A 54 7.21 -4.12 10.56
C ALA A 54 7.37 -2.80 9.78
N GLY A 55 8.60 -2.43 9.41
CA GLY A 55 8.89 -1.14 8.84
C GLY A 55 8.81 -0.02 9.86
N THR A 56 9.46 1.09 9.55
CA THR A 56 9.48 2.30 10.36
C THR A 56 8.87 3.46 9.59
N VAL A 57 8.11 4.32 10.28
CA VAL A 57 7.55 5.54 9.67
C VAL A 57 8.68 6.50 9.34
N GLN A 58 8.61 7.11 8.17
CA GLN A 58 9.61 8.03 7.66
C GLN A 58 8.96 9.33 7.14
N GLN A 59 9.80 10.35 6.95
CA GLN A 59 9.34 11.68 6.52
C GLN A 59 8.88 11.70 5.05
N GLU A 60 9.54 10.91 4.20
CA GLU A 60 9.22 10.81 2.77
C GLU A 60 8.30 9.63 2.48
N LEU A 61 7.39 9.79 1.52
CA LEU A 61 6.54 8.70 1.07
C LEU A 61 7.33 7.72 0.19
N VAL A 62 7.10 6.42 0.39
CA VAL A 62 7.56 5.38 -0.53
C VAL A 62 6.48 5.11 -1.57
N TYR A 63 6.91 4.98 -2.83
CA TYR A 63 6.03 4.71 -3.96
C TYR A 63 6.42 3.39 -4.62
N HIS A 64 5.71 2.31 -4.30
CA HIS A 64 5.84 1.02 -4.98
C HIS A 64 4.98 1.05 -6.23
N ILE A 65 5.56 1.47 -7.35
CA ILE A 65 4.85 1.61 -8.63
C ILE A 65 5.00 0.33 -9.45
N ARG A 66 3.91 -0.09 -10.12
CA ARG A 66 3.95 -1.21 -11.07
C ARG A 66 5.02 -0.97 -12.14
N LYS A 67 5.98 -1.90 -12.29
CA LYS A 67 7.18 -1.76 -13.14
C LYS A 67 6.88 -1.26 -14.56
N GLN A 68 5.85 -1.80 -15.20
CA GLN A 68 5.47 -1.46 -16.58
C GLN A 68 4.91 -0.04 -16.75
N ARG A 69 4.60 0.67 -15.65
CA ARG A 69 3.95 1.98 -15.66
C ARG A 69 4.78 3.09 -15.01
N ILE A 70 5.99 2.79 -14.54
CA ILE A 70 6.82 3.73 -13.79
C ILE A 70 6.96 5.07 -14.52
N ASP A 71 7.33 5.04 -15.81
CA ASP A 71 7.57 6.27 -16.57
C ASP A 71 6.30 7.07 -16.84
N GLU A 72 5.16 6.39 -16.96
CA GLU A 72 3.85 7.00 -17.18
C GLU A 72 3.37 7.76 -15.93
N VAL A 73 3.45 7.14 -14.75
CA VAL A 73 2.72 7.61 -13.56
C VAL A 73 3.59 8.28 -12.50
N ARG A 74 4.91 8.00 -12.45
CA ARG A 74 5.79 8.45 -11.36
C ARG A 74 5.73 9.96 -11.14
N LYS A 75 5.82 10.76 -12.21
CA LYS A 75 5.77 12.23 -12.10
C LYS A 75 4.42 12.72 -11.58
N GLY A 76 3.32 12.07 -11.98
CA GLY A 76 1.99 12.42 -11.51
C GLY A 76 1.76 12.02 -10.05
N LEU A 77 2.18 10.81 -9.65
CA LEU A 77 2.06 10.34 -8.27
C LEU A 77 2.88 11.19 -7.30
N LYS A 78 4.03 11.73 -7.70
CA LYS A 78 4.82 12.66 -6.86
C LYS A 78 4.11 13.98 -6.52
N LYS A 79 2.99 14.31 -7.18
CA LYS A 79 2.14 15.44 -6.75
C LYS A 79 1.40 15.14 -5.45
N LEU A 80 1.24 13.85 -5.12
CA LEU A 80 0.72 13.40 -3.84
C LEU A 80 1.89 13.38 -2.85
N ASP A 81 2.19 14.56 -2.31
CA ASP A 81 3.15 14.73 -1.22
C ASP A 81 2.57 14.28 0.13
N THR A 82 3.37 14.36 1.20
CA THR A 82 2.96 13.99 2.56
C THR A 82 1.71 14.73 3.02
N ALA A 83 1.55 16.01 2.67
CA ALA A 83 0.38 16.79 3.08
C ALA A 83 -0.89 16.30 2.37
N HIS A 84 -0.82 16.03 1.06
CA HIS A 84 -1.94 15.45 0.31
C HIS A 84 -2.27 14.04 0.81
N PHE A 85 -1.25 13.23 1.08
CA PHE A 85 -1.39 11.89 1.63
C PHE A 85 -2.16 11.92 2.95
N GLU A 86 -1.73 12.70 3.94
CA GLU A 86 -2.41 12.81 5.23
C GLU A 86 -3.84 13.36 5.09
N ASN A 87 -4.06 14.32 4.18
CA ASN A 87 -5.40 14.84 3.93
C ASN A 87 -6.37 13.79 3.37
N ILE A 88 -5.90 12.79 2.61
CA ILE A 88 -6.74 11.68 2.14
C ILE A 88 -7.29 10.90 3.34
N PHE A 89 -6.42 10.55 4.29
CA PHE A 89 -6.82 9.83 5.50
C PHE A 89 -7.70 10.69 6.40
N LYS A 90 -7.37 11.96 6.59
CA LYS A 90 -8.21 12.88 7.36
C LYS A 90 -9.61 12.99 6.77
N ASN A 91 -9.72 13.22 5.46
CA ASN A 91 -11.01 13.29 4.79
C ASN A 91 -11.77 11.96 4.89
N TYR A 92 -11.08 10.83 4.80
CA TYR A 92 -11.67 9.51 4.99
C TYR A 92 -12.25 9.34 6.39
N PHE A 93 -11.51 9.74 7.42
CA PHE A 93 -11.90 9.59 8.83
C PHE A 93 -12.81 10.67 9.37
N ASP A 94 -12.93 11.84 8.72
CA ASP A 94 -13.74 12.96 9.20
C ASP A 94 -15.04 13.15 8.40
N SER A 95 -15.13 12.62 7.18
CA SER A 95 -16.29 12.83 6.31
C SER A 95 -17.40 11.79 6.50
N SER A 96 -18.54 12.02 5.83
CA SER A 96 -19.59 11.02 5.65
C SER A 96 -19.16 9.86 4.74
N GLN A 97 -17.93 9.87 4.20
CA GLN A 97 -17.39 8.81 3.33
C GLN A 97 -16.72 7.66 4.07
N LYS A 98 -16.80 7.61 5.40
CA LYS A 98 -16.34 6.48 6.23
C LYS A 98 -16.93 5.12 5.81
N SER A 99 -18.00 5.11 5.01
CA SER A 99 -18.67 3.90 4.52
C SER A 99 -18.21 3.44 3.12
N LEU A 100 -17.36 4.20 2.43
CA LEU A 100 -16.87 3.83 1.10
C LEU A 100 -15.53 3.10 1.21
N ASP A 101 -15.43 1.91 0.62
CA ASP A 101 -14.16 1.18 0.58
C ASP A 101 -13.14 1.82 -0.37
N PHE A 102 -13.64 2.44 -1.44
CA PHE A 102 -12.83 3.05 -2.49
C PHE A 102 -13.16 4.53 -2.65
N TYR A 103 -12.13 5.37 -2.67
CA TYR A 103 -12.25 6.82 -2.81
C TYR A 103 -11.71 7.31 -4.16
N ARG A 104 -12.49 8.13 -4.88
CA ARG A 104 -12.07 8.68 -6.18
C ARG A 104 -11.31 10.00 -5.98
N ILE A 105 -10.10 10.07 -6.52
CA ILE A 105 -9.27 11.27 -6.52
C ILE A 105 -9.07 11.74 -7.95
N LYS A 106 -9.29 13.04 -8.18
CA LYS A 106 -9.08 13.70 -9.46
C LYS A 106 -7.75 14.45 -9.47
N ASN A 107 -7.23 14.71 -10.66
CA ASN A 107 -6.09 15.62 -10.91
C ASN A 107 -4.71 15.20 -10.38
N ILE A 108 -4.52 13.95 -9.94
CA ILE A 108 -3.18 13.42 -9.59
C ILE A 108 -2.44 12.94 -10.86
N LEU A 109 -3.05 12.02 -11.60
CA LEU A 109 -2.56 11.55 -12.90
C LEU A 109 -3.31 12.24 -14.05
N ALA A 110 -2.89 11.97 -15.28
CA ALA A 110 -3.64 12.38 -16.48
C ALA A 110 -5.05 11.75 -16.51
N LYS A 111 -5.19 10.56 -15.90
CA LYS A 111 -6.45 9.91 -15.59
C LYS A 111 -6.78 10.10 -14.11
N GLU A 112 -8.05 10.03 -13.78
CA GLU A 112 -8.46 9.97 -12.38
C GLU A 112 -8.06 8.62 -11.76
N ILE A 113 -7.90 8.61 -10.44
CA ILE A 113 -7.54 7.41 -9.70
C ILE A 113 -8.63 7.07 -8.68
N ILE A 114 -8.64 5.81 -8.28
CA ILE A 114 -9.35 5.33 -7.11
C ILE A 114 -8.30 4.84 -6.10
N VAL A 115 -8.53 5.13 -4.81
CA VAL A 115 -7.64 4.70 -3.73
C VAL A 115 -8.37 3.89 -2.66
N TYR A 116 -7.64 3.00 -2.01
CA TYR A 116 -8.08 2.23 -0.84
C TYR A 116 -7.11 2.52 0.32
N PRO A 117 -7.53 3.25 1.37
CA PRO A 117 -6.68 3.57 2.51
C PRO A 117 -6.50 2.37 3.44
N LEU A 118 -5.33 2.25 4.04
CA LEU A 118 -4.97 1.22 5.02
C LEU A 118 -4.23 1.90 6.18
N VAL A 119 -4.52 1.48 7.40
CA VAL A 119 -3.86 2.00 8.60
C VAL A 119 -3.42 0.89 9.53
N HIS A 120 -2.32 1.09 10.26
CA HIS A 120 -1.92 0.22 11.36
C HIS A 120 -1.58 1.08 12.57
N GLY A 121 -2.41 0.98 13.61
CA GLY A 121 -2.39 1.93 14.72
C GLY A 121 -2.67 3.35 14.25
N GLU A 122 -2.02 4.33 14.89
CA GLU A 122 -2.23 5.76 14.60
C GLU A 122 -1.27 6.30 13.52
N ASP A 123 -0.13 5.64 13.32
CA ASP A 123 1.00 6.23 12.59
C ASP A 123 1.21 5.66 11.19
N LYS A 124 1.08 4.33 11.02
CA LYS A 124 1.38 3.66 9.75
C LYS A 124 0.20 3.74 8.80
N LYS A 125 0.46 4.16 7.57
CA LYS A 125 -0.55 4.44 6.56
C LYS A 125 -0.09 3.95 5.19
N GLY A 126 -1.02 3.37 4.45
CA GLY A 126 -0.80 2.90 3.08
C GLY A 126 -2.00 3.20 2.18
N LEU A 127 -1.75 3.54 0.93
CA LEU A 127 -2.78 3.77 -0.09
C LEU A 127 -2.54 2.81 -1.24
N LEU A 128 -3.50 1.93 -1.49
CA LEU A 128 -3.55 1.20 -2.75
C LEU A 128 -4.13 2.11 -3.82
N VAL A 129 -3.47 2.24 -4.96
CA VAL A 129 -3.84 3.17 -6.03
C VAL A 129 -4.16 2.41 -7.31
N PHE A 130 -5.30 2.74 -7.91
CA PHE A 130 -5.83 2.13 -9.12
C PHE A 130 -6.32 3.19 -10.12
N ASP A 131 -6.32 2.87 -11.41
CA ASP A 131 -6.95 3.73 -12.42
C ASP A 131 -8.47 3.73 -12.28
N HIS A 132 -9.08 4.91 -12.37
CA HIS A 132 -10.53 5.03 -12.59
C HIS A 132 -10.87 4.88 -14.08
N PRO A 133 -11.99 4.22 -14.46
CA PRO A 133 -12.90 3.47 -13.61
C PRO A 133 -12.46 2.03 -13.35
N ILE A 134 -12.97 1.47 -12.26
CA ILE A 134 -12.97 0.03 -11.93
C ILE A 134 -14.43 -0.43 -12.01
N SER A 135 -14.69 -1.58 -12.65
CA SER A 135 -16.03 -2.17 -12.69
C SER A 135 -16.41 -2.74 -11.32
N ASP A 136 -17.71 -2.82 -11.02
CA ASP A 136 -18.19 -3.37 -9.74
C ASP A 136 -17.67 -4.79 -9.47
N SER A 137 -17.64 -5.64 -10.49
CA SER A 137 -17.07 -7.00 -10.41
C SER A 137 -15.60 -6.99 -9.98
N ASN A 138 -14.79 -6.08 -10.54
CA ASN A 138 -13.38 -5.94 -10.21
C ASN A 138 -13.21 -5.34 -8.82
N SER A 139 -14.06 -4.40 -8.41
CA SER A 139 -14.05 -3.82 -7.06
C SER A 139 -14.35 -4.90 -6.01
N VAL A 140 -15.37 -5.73 -6.23
CA VAL A 140 -15.71 -6.86 -5.34
C VAL A 140 -14.56 -7.86 -5.24
N HIS A 141 -13.97 -8.22 -6.39
CA HIS A 141 -12.82 -9.12 -6.40
C HIS A 141 -11.61 -8.53 -5.65
N LEU A 142 -11.29 -7.24 -5.86
CA LEU A 142 -10.22 -6.56 -5.15
C LEU A 142 -10.46 -6.54 -3.64
N MET A 143 -11.68 -6.23 -3.18
CA MET A 143 -12.01 -6.26 -1.75
C MET A 143 -11.80 -7.65 -1.16
N GLN A 144 -12.19 -8.70 -1.87
CA GLN A 144 -11.98 -10.08 -1.42
C GLN A 144 -10.48 -10.39 -1.29
N VAL A 145 -9.68 -10.07 -2.31
CA VAL A 145 -8.23 -10.29 -2.30
C VAL A 145 -7.55 -9.50 -1.18
N ILE A 146 -7.93 -8.23 -0.97
CA ILE A 146 -7.42 -7.41 0.13
C ILE A 146 -7.75 -8.11 1.46
N LYS A 147 -9.02 -8.46 1.67
CA LYS A 147 -9.48 -9.13 2.89
C LYS A 147 -8.73 -10.43 3.16
N ASP A 148 -8.48 -11.22 2.14
CA ASP A 148 -7.73 -12.48 2.28
C ASP A 148 -6.28 -12.22 2.70
N VAL A 149 -5.61 -11.25 2.09
CA VAL A 149 -4.24 -10.85 2.50
C VAL A 149 -4.22 -10.34 3.94
N LEU A 150 -5.20 -9.52 4.35
CA LEU A 150 -5.26 -8.97 5.71
C LEU A 150 -5.55 -10.03 6.78
N ASN A 151 -6.30 -11.09 6.43
CA ASN A 151 -6.63 -12.19 7.33
C ASN A 151 -5.60 -13.32 7.36
N ASN A 152 -4.62 -13.31 6.45
CA ASN A 152 -3.54 -14.29 6.49
C ASN A 152 -2.73 -14.17 7.79
N PRO A 153 -2.15 -15.28 8.28
CA PRO A 153 -1.24 -15.24 9.42
C PRO A 153 -0.07 -14.28 9.21
N GLU A 154 0.43 -13.71 10.31
CA GLU A 154 1.68 -12.95 10.28
C GLU A 154 2.82 -13.84 9.75
N VAL A 155 3.63 -13.27 8.86
CA VAL A 155 4.77 -13.93 8.24
C VAL A 155 6.03 -13.39 8.89
N GLN A 156 6.93 -14.29 9.30
CA GLN A 156 8.26 -13.87 9.71
C GLN A 156 9.04 -13.39 8.49
N SER A 157 9.60 -12.18 8.56
CA SER A 157 10.51 -11.73 7.50
C SER A 157 11.73 -12.62 7.47
N ALA A 158 12.07 -13.11 6.29
CA ALA A 158 13.32 -13.80 6.05
C ALA A 158 14.21 -12.90 5.18
N PRO A 159 15.54 -12.94 5.37
CA PRO A 159 16.46 -12.32 4.41
C PRO A 159 16.23 -12.95 3.02
N PRO A 160 16.44 -12.20 1.92
CA PRO A 160 16.38 -12.78 0.58
C PRO A 160 17.35 -13.96 0.50
N SER A 161 16.87 -15.09 -0.01
CA SER A 161 17.70 -16.26 -0.31
C SER A 161 18.79 -15.86 -1.32
N GLU A 162 20.05 -16.23 -1.08
CA GLU A 162 21.24 -15.93 -1.89
C GLU A 162 21.22 -16.47 -3.36
N GLU A 163 20.09 -16.96 -3.85
CA GLU A 163 19.96 -17.52 -5.20
C GLU A 163 19.41 -16.47 -6.18
N GLU A 164 20.21 -15.47 -6.54
CA GLU A 164 20.05 -14.69 -7.81
C GLU A 164 21.25 -13.73 -8.09
N GLU A 165 22.48 -14.09 -7.69
CA GLU A 165 23.72 -13.41 -8.11
C GLU A 165 24.73 -14.39 -8.72
N GLU A 166 24.35 -15.11 -9.78
CA GLU A 166 25.34 -15.73 -10.68
C GLU A 166 24.88 -15.60 -12.13
N GLU A 167 25.05 -14.43 -12.75
CA GLU A 167 25.29 -14.29 -14.18
C GLU A 167 25.81 -12.88 -14.53
N GLU A 168 27.09 -12.65 -14.28
CA GLU A 168 27.98 -11.83 -15.13
C GLU A 168 29.40 -11.93 -14.56
N LYS A 169 30.09 -13.03 -14.86
CA LYS A 169 31.56 -13.01 -14.87
C LYS A 169 32.02 -12.73 -16.29
N GLU A 170 32.50 -11.50 -16.43
CA GLU A 170 33.40 -10.99 -17.47
C GLU A 170 34.09 -12.08 -18.31
N GLU A 171 33.74 -12.12 -19.59
CA GLU A 171 34.64 -12.56 -20.65
C GLU A 171 35.73 -11.48 -20.82
N LYS A 172 36.85 -11.67 -20.13
CA LYS A 172 38.15 -11.09 -20.48
C LYS A 172 39.24 -12.10 -20.18
N ASP A 173 39.69 -12.77 -21.23
CA ASP A 173 41.10 -12.88 -21.62
C ASP A 173 41.22 -13.40 -23.06
#